data_AF-A0A9N9DFP8-F1
#
_entry.id   AF-A0A9N9DFP8-F1
#
_cell.length_a   1.000
_cell.length_b   1.000
_cell.length_c   1.000
_cell.angle_alpha   90.00
_cell.angle_beta   90.00
_cell.angle_gamma   90.00
#
_symmetry.space_group_name_H-M   'P 1'
#
loop_
_entity.id
_entity.type
_entity.pdbx_description
1 polymer ?
#
loop_
_entity_poly.entity_id
_entity_poly.type
_entity_poly.pdbx_seq_one_letter_code
_entity_poly.pdbx_strand_id
1 'polypeptide(L)'
;EHNSHSFIAGLVGGYYVFGENNNINQQIVLYVFARIMIGLAKLPVARKTIEEPKNTFPVFAAVVWGLVMWLFRHDRDVLQPSLQASMQYLYLDSDHWSTLKNFLWHNI
;
A
#
# COMPACT_ATOMS: atom_id res chain seq x y z
N GLU A 1 31.09 -7.31 -12.82
CA GLU A 1 31.50 -6.64 -11.56
C GLU A 1 30.94 -5.24 -11.35
N HIS A 2 30.57 -4.48 -12.40
CA HIS A 2 30.01 -3.12 -12.26
C HIS A 2 28.66 -3.01 -11.49
N ASN A 3 27.80 -4.04 -11.56
CA ASN A 3 26.46 -4.00 -10.96
C ASN A 3 26.47 -3.85 -9.43
N SER A 4 27.45 -4.46 -8.75
CA SER A 4 27.52 -4.41 -7.29
C SER A 4 27.87 -3.00 -6.79
N HIS A 5 28.73 -2.28 -7.51
CA HIS A 5 29.09 -0.90 -7.17
C HIS A 5 27.91 0.07 -7.35
N SER A 6 27.12 -0.08 -8.42
CA SER A 6 25.91 0.74 -8.61
C SER A 6 24.85 0.49 -7.55
N PHE A 7 24.68 -0.77 -7.12
CA PHE A 7 23.75 -1.11 -6.04
C PHE A 7 24.20 -0.52 -4.70
N ILE A 8 25.48 -0.70 -4.34
CA ILE A 8 26.04 -0.16 -3.09
C ILE A 8 26.01 1.37 -3.10
N ALA A 9 26.36 2.02 -4.21
CA ALA A 9 26.27 3.47 -4.34
C ALA A 9 24.83 3.98 -4.20
N GLY A 10 23.85 3.28 -4.77
CA GLY A 10 22.43 3.58 -4.61
C GLY A 10 21.96 3.43 -3.16
N LEU A 11 22.41 2.40 -2.44
CA LEU A 11 22.12 2.19 -1.02
C LEU A 11 22.67 3.34 -0.15
N VAL A 12 23.93 3.68 -0.34
CA VAL A 12 24.60 4.75 0.44
C VAL A 12 23.98 6.12 0.13
N GLY A 13 23.73 6.42 -1.14
CA GLY A 13 23.07 7.66 -1.56
C GLY A 13 21.63 7.76 -1.04
N GLY A 14 20.88 6.66 -1.07
CA GLY A 14 19.53 6.60 -0.51
C GLY A 14 19.50 6.83 1.00
N TYR A 15 20.43 6.22 1.74
CA TYR A 15 20.54 6.43 3.18
C TYR A 15 20.83 7.90 3.54
N TYR A 16 21.70 8.57 2.77
CA TYR A 16 22.01 9.98 2.99
C TYR A 16 20.84 10.92 2.63
N VAL A 17 20.14 10.65 1.53
CA VAL A 17 19.02 11.48 1.05
C VAL A 17 17.76 11.31 1.90
N PHE A 18 17.47 10.08 2.35
CA PHE A 18 16.25 9.74 3.10
C PHE A 18 16.51 9.51 4.60
N GLY A 19 17.68 9.92 5.12
CA GLY A 19 18.07 9.71 6.50
C GLY A 19 17.20 10.48 7.51
N GLU A 20 16.56 11.58 7.08
CA GLU A 20 15.63 12.32 7.90
C GLU A 20 14.22 11.71 7.84
N ASN A 21 13.69 11.38 9.02
CA ASN A 21 12.30 10.95 9.17
C ASN A 21 11.37 12.17 9.13
N ASN A 22 11.08 12.67 7.93
CA ASN A 22 10.09 13.71 7.70
C ASN A 22 8.87 13.15 6.95
N ASN A 23 7.71 13.81 7.07
CA ASN A 23 6.45 13.36 6.44
C ASN A 23 6.54 13.25 4.90
N ILE A 24 7.41 14.03 4.25
CA ILE A 24 7.60 14.05 2.79
C ILE A 24 8.42 12.83 2.34
N ASN A 25 9.54 12.58 3.00
CA ASN A 25 10.41 11.43 2.81
C ASN A 25 9.63 10.14 3.02
N GLN A 26 8.80 10.08 4.07
CA GLN A 26 7.92 8.94 4.30
C GLN A 26 6.96 8.69 3.13
N GLN A 27 6.34 9.75 2.58
CA GLN A 27 5.48 9.61 1.40
C GLN A 27 6.24 9.12 0.17
N ILE A 28 7.43 9.69 -0.10
CA ILE A 28 8.27 9.28 -1.24
C ILE A 28 8.69 7.81 -1.09
N VAL A 29 9.19 7.43 0.09
CA VAL A 29 9.66 6.06 0.36
C VAL A 29 8.52 5.06 0.19
N LEU A 30 7.33 5.34 0.72
CA LEU A 30 6.18 4.44 0.58
C LEU A 30 5.67 4.34 -0.86
N TYR A 31 5.69 5.45 -1.60
CA TYR A 31 5.33 5.48 -3.03
C TYR A 31 6.29 4.65 -3.89
N VAL A 32 7.60 4.74 -3.63
CA VAL A 32 8.62 3.95 -4.31
C VAL A 32 8.53 2.48 -3.89
N PHE A 33 8.33 2.21 -2.60
CA PHE A 33 8.16 0.86 -2.06
C PHE A 33 7.01 0.12 -2.75
N ALA A 34 5.83 0.75 -2.88
CA ALA A 34 4.69 0.14 -3.58
C ALA A 34 5.02 -0.24 -5.03
N ARG A 35 5.76 0.61 -5.76
CA ARG A 35 6.18 0.33 -7.15
C ARG A 35 7.18 -0.81 -7.25
N ILE A 36 8.14 -0.85 -6.33
CA ILE A 36 9.11 -1.95 -6.26
C ILE A 36 8.37 -3.26 -5.98
N MET A 37 7.42 -3.27 -5.04
CA MET A 37 6.62 -4.46 -4.73
C MET A 37 5.80 -4.95 -5.93
N ILE A 38 5.20 -4.06 -6.72
CA ILE A 38 4.51 -4.42 -7.97
C ILE A 38 5.51 -5.02 -8.99
N GLY A 39 6.69 -4.43 -9.11
CA GLY A 39 7.76 -4.95 -9.98
C GLY A 39 8.22 -6.34 -9.54
N LEU A 40 8.42 -6.54 -8.24
CA LEU A 40 8.78 -7.83 -7.64
C LEU A 40 7.67 -8.87 -7.82
N ALA A 41 6.39 -8.48 -7.69
CA ALA A 41 5.27 -9.38 -7.96
C ALA A 41 5.20 -9.80 -9.44
N LYS A 42 5.60 -8.93 -10.37
CA LYS A 42 5.66 -9.23 -11.80
C LYS A 42 6.90 -10.03 -12.20
N LEU A 43 7.97 -10.02 -11.40
CA LEU A 43 9.25 -10.65 -11.74
C LEU A 43 9.17 -12.19 -11.87
N PRO A 44 8.47 -12.94 -10.99
CA PRO A 44 8.25 -14.38 -11.15
C PRO A 44 7.45 -14.74 -12.41
N VAL A 45 6.46 -13.90 -12.75
CA VAL A 45 5.64 -14.05 -13.97
C VAL A 45 6.52 -13.82 -15.21
N ALA A 46 7.32 -12.75 -15.21
CA ALA A 46 8.24 -12.43 -16.29
C ALA A 46 9.34 -13.50 -16.49
N ARG A 47 9.78 -14.16 -15.42
CA ARG A 47 10.75 -15.26 -15.45
C ARG A 47 10.15 -16.61 -15.85
N LYS A 48 8.85 -16.66 -16.22
CA LYS A 48 8.11 -17.88 -16.56
C LYS A 48 8.17 -18.99 -15.50
N THR A 49 8.43 -18.63 -14.24
CA THR A 49 8.45 -19.59 -13.13
C THR A 49 7.03 -20.01 -12.74
N ILE A 50 6.04 -19.16 -13.04
CA ILE A 50 4.62 -19.41 -12.82
C ILE A 50 3.92 -19.14 -14.17
N GLU A 51 3.12 -20.08 -14.67
CA GLU A 51 2.27 -19.87 -15.85
C GLU A 51 1.37 -18.67 -15.58
N GLU A 52 1.41 -17.68 -16.48
CA GLU A 52 0.72 -16.40 -16.34
C GLU A 52 -0.78 -16.61 -16.05
N PRO A 53 -1.22 -16.52 -14.78
CA PRO A 53 -2.63 -16.70 -14.49
C PRO A 53 -3.36 -15.49 -15.09
N LYS A 54 -4.40 -15.75 -15.90
CA LYS A 54 -5.25 -14.73 -16.52
C LYS A 54 -5.73 -13.64 -15.53
N ASN A 55 -5.77 -13.97 -14.23
CA ASN A 55 -6.18 -13.09 -13.14
C ASN A 55 -5.09 -12.88 -12.07
N THR A 56 -3.87 -12.53 -12.48
CA THR A 56 -2.77 -12.24 -11.53
C THR A 56 -3.08 -11.05 -10.61
N PHE A 57 -3.66 -9.98 -11.17
CA PHE A 57 -3.96 -8.76 -10.41
C PHE A 57 -5.04 -8.94 -9.33
N PRO A 58 -6.19 -9.60 -9.60
CA PRO A 58 -7.18 -9.90 -8.56
C PRO A 58 -6.64 -10.71 -7.39
N VAL A 59 -5.79 -11.70 -7.64
CA VAL A 59 -5.20 -12.53 -6.57
C VAL A 59 -4.30 -11.68 -5.68
N PHE A 60 -3.43 -10.86 -6.29
CA PHE A 60 -2.60 -9.92 -5.54
C PHE A 60 -3.45 -8.93 -4.72
N ALA A 61 -4.48 -8.35 -5.32
CA ALA A 61 -5.38 -7.43 -4.65
C ALA A 61 -6.10 -8.08 -3.46
N ALA A 62 -6.59 -9.32 -3.61
CA ALA A 62 -7.24 -10.06 -2.54
C ALA A 62 -6.30 -10.34 -1.36
N VAL A 63 -5.05 -10.72 -1.63
CA VAL A 63 -4.03 -10.94 -0.60
C VAL A 63 -3.70 -9.65 0.14
N VAL A 64 -3.46 -8.56 -0.58
CA VAL A 64 -3.18 -7.25 0.02
C VAL A 64 -4.37 -6.80 0.87
N TRP A 65 -5.59 -6.92 0.35
CA TRP A 65 -6.80 -6.55 1.09
C TRP A 65 -6.99 -7.38 2.36
N GLY A 66 -6.82 -8.70 2.28
CA GLY A 66 -6.89 -9.60 3.42
C GLY A 66 -5.87 -9.25 4.51
N LEU A 67 -4.62 -8.94 4.11
CA LEU A 67 -3.58 -8.50 5.03
C LEU A 67 -3.94 -7.19 5.74
N VAL A 68 -4.47 -6.19 5.01
CA VAL A 68 -4.88 -4.92 5.64
C VAL A 68 -6.02 -5.17 6.63
N MET A 69 -7.01 -5.97 6.27
CA MET A 69 -8.14 -6.29 7.16
C MET A 69 -7.69 -7.05 8.42
N TRP A 70 -6.76 -7.99 8.27
CA TRP A 70 -6.20 -8.74 9.39
C TRP A 70 -5.38 -7.83 10.31
N LEU A 71 -4.49 -7.02 9.75
CA LEU A 71 -3.63 -6.11 10.52
C LEU A 71 -4.46 -5.03 11.21
N PHE A 72 -5.46 -4.45 10.52
CA PHE A 72 -6.39 -3.48 11.12
C PHE A 72 -7.26 -4.06 12.24
N ARG A 73 -7.43 -5.39 12.31
CA ARG A 73 -8.15 -6.04 13.41
C ARG A 73 -7.24 -6.38 14.58
N HIS A 74 -6.01 -6.81 14.33
CA HIS A 74 -5.09 -7.26 15.38
C HIS A 74 -4.26 -6.12 15.97
N ASP A 75 -3.66 -5.28 15.12
CA ASP A 75 -2.74 -4.20 15.51
C ASP A 75 -2.98 -2.97 14.64
N ARG A 76 -3.85 -2.05 15.11
CA ARG A 76 -4.16 -0.83 14.36
C ARG A 76 -3.01 0.16 14.34
N ASP A 77 -2.28 0.25 15.44
CA ASP A 77 -1.29 1.30 15.67
C ASP A 77 -0.02 1.14 14.81
N VAL A 78 0.22 -0.06 14.27
CA VAL A 78 1.35 -0.33 13.38
C VAL A 78 1.07 0.05 11.92
N LEU A 79 -0.19 0.30 11.55
CA LEU A 79 -0.56 0.70 10.20
C LEU A 79 -0.17 2.15 9.93
N GLN A 80 0.09 2.49 8.68
CA GLN A 80 0.30 3.89 8.31
C GLN A 80 -0.95 4.73 8.68
N PRO A 81 -0.79 5.92 9.28
CA PRO A 81 -1.91 6.77 9.70
C PRO A 81 -2.95 7.04 8.59
N SER A 82 -2.51 7.20 7.34
CA SER A 82 -3.40 7.38 6.17
C SER A 82 -4.27 6.17 5.87
N LEU A 83 -3.73 4.96 6.03
CA LEU A 83 -4.43 3.70 5.81
C LEU A 83 -5.39 3.41 6.97
N GLN A 84 -4.99 3.71 8.20
CA GLN A 84 -5.87 3.64 9.36
C GLN A 84 -7.09 4.55 9.18
N ALA A 85 -6.88 5.81 8.80
CA ALA A 85 -7.98 6.76 8.55
C ALA A 85 -8.94 6.27 7.47
N SER A 86 -8.40 5.69 6.39
CA SER A 86 -9.18 5.14 5.29
C SER A 86 -10.01 3.91 5.73
N MET A 87 -9.42 3.00 6.51
CA MET A 87 -10.13 1.83 7.03
C MET A 87 -11.16 2.20 8.11
N GLN A 88 -10.87 3.19 8.97
CA GLN A 88 -11.81 3.73 9.94
C GLN A 88 -13.04 4.33 9.23
N TYR A 89 -12.83 5.13 8.18
CA TYR A 89 -13.91 5.71 7.38
C TYR A 89 -14.78 4.62 6.72
N LEU A 90 -14.16 3.64 6.07
CA LEU A 90 -14.89 2.54 5.41
C LEU A 90 -15.65 1.64 6.40
N TYR A 91 -15.10 1.40 7.60
CA TYR A 91 -15.65 0.42 8.53
C TYR A 91 -16.57 1.00 9.60
N LEU A 92 -16.34 2.24 10.04
CA LEU A 92 -17.04 2.86 11.17
C LEU A 92 -17.92 4.04 10.74
N ASP A 93 -17.51 4.80 9.72
CA ASP A 93 -18.23 6.03 9.32
C ASP A 93 -19.31 5.76 8.25
N SER A 94 -19.25 4.62 7.55
CA SER A 94 -20.24 4.24 6.54
C SER A 94 -21.66 4.02 7.10
N ASP A 95 -21.80 3.80 8.41
CA ASP A 95 -23.11 3.63 9.06
C ASP A 95 -23.85 4.97 9.24
N HIS A 96 -23.13 6.10 9.36
CA HIS A 96 -23.74 7.42 9.58
C HIS A 96 -24.10 8.18 8.29
N TRP A 97 -23.38 7.94 7.18
CA TRP A 97 -23.61 8.65 5.91
C TRP A 97 -24.92 8.28 5.19
N SER A 98 -25.51 7.12 5.50
CA SER A 98 -26.85 6.75 5.00
C SER A 98 -27.95 7.61 5.62
N THR A 99 -27.75 8.11 6.84
CA THR A 99 -28.79 8.84 7.58
C THR A 99 -28.85 10.33 7.20
N LEU A 100 -27.72 11.03 7.04
CA LEU A 100 -27.72 12.47 6.70
C LEU A 100 -28.18 12.75 5.26
N LYS A 101 -27.82 11.89 4.30
CA LYS A 101 -28.26 12.02 2.91
C LYS A 101 -29.74 11.64 2.75
N ASN A 102 -30.22 10.64 3.49
CA ASN A 102 -31.65 10.34 3.57
C ASN A 102 -32.43 11.47 4.27
N PHE A 103 -31.86 12.13 5.28
CA PHE A 103 -32.53 13.21 6.02
C PHE A 103 -32.68 14.51 5.20
N LEU A 104 -31.72 14.84 4.33
CA LEU A 104 -31.80 16.02 3.46
C LEU A 104 -32.58 15.78 2.15
N TRP A 105 -32.73 14.53 1.69
CA TRP A 105 -33.42 14.21 0.43
C TRP A 105 -34.87 13.73 0.61
N HIS A 106 -35.27 13.28 1.81
CA HIS A 106 -36.68 12.92 2.06
C HIS A 106 -37.60 14.09 2.39
N ASN A 107 -37.09 15.33 2.37
CA ASN A 107 -37.89 16.52 2.66
C ASN A 107 -37.75 17.61 1.57
N ILE A 108 -37.66 17.18 0.32
CA ILE A 108 -38.00 17.97 -0.88
C ILE A 108 -39.07 17.21 -1.64
#